data_AF-A0A4D8Q135-F1
#
_entry.id   AF-A0A4D8Q135-F1
#
_cell.length_a   1.000
_cell.length_b   1.000
_cell.length_c   1.000
_cell.angle_alpha   90.00
_cell.angle_beta   90.00
_cell.angle_gamma   90.00
#
_symmetry.space_group_name_H-M   'P 1'
#
loop_
_entity.id
_entity.type
_entity.pdbx_description
1 polymer ?
#
loop_
_entity_poly.entity_id
_entity_poly.type
_entity_poly.pdbx_seq_one_letter_code
_entity_poly.pdbx_strand_id
1 'polypeptide(L)'
;MTAQPPHPRPIRFQSLSDADTACAAAADLGVPLLLVSVPGAAASAGAGWFRAVAARAAARHPSVAMTAVLDCADRPGDALGALSAGIGAILFTGRLDVAERLADIAAQHGVRLLTALPDALDLRGVRDPRRACRDWLNGQDGGHVTE
;
A
#
# COMPACT_ATOMS: atom_id res chain seq x y z
N MET A 1 26.30 -2.27 -9.70
CA MET A 1 25.85 -2.51 -8.32
C MET A 1 24.87 -1.40 -7.97
N THR A 2 23.60 -1.51 -8.38
CA THR A 2 22.60 -0.50 -8.06
C THR A 2 22.17 -0.71 -6.62
N ALA A 3 22.50 0.27 -5.78
CA ALA A 3 22.06 0.34 -4.39
C ALA A 3 20.53 0.22 -4.36
N GLN A 4 20.04 -0.80 -3.67
CA GLN A 4 18.62 -0.98 -3.43
C GLN A 4 18.09 0.30 -2.74
N PRO A 5 17.02 0.94 -3.27
CA PRO A 5 16.52 2.16 -2.66
C PRO A 5 16.16 1.88 -1.19
N PRO A 6 16.45 2.83 -0.28
CA PRO A 6 16.34 2.61 1.16
C PRO A 6 14.91 2.30 1.62
N HIS A 7 13.89 2.57 0.80
CA HIS A 7 12.50 2.19 1.05
C HIS A 7 11.81 1.78 -0.26
N PRO A 8 10.97 0.72 -0.26
CA PRO A 8 10.18 0.36 -1.43
C PRO A 8 9.24 1.53 -1.81
N ARG A 9 9.29 1.97 -3.08
CA ARG A 9 8.46 3.06 -3.59
C ARG A 9 6.98 2.63 -3.60
N PRO A 10 6.09 3.26 -2.82
CA PRO A 10 4.71 2.78 -2.70
C PRO A 10 3.92 2.93 -4.00
N ILE A 11 2.99 2.02 -4.23
CA ILE A 11 1.99 2.12 -5.31
C ILE A 11 0.60 2.05 -4.68
N ARG A 12 -0.26 3.02 -5.02
CA ARG A 12 -1.66 3.04 -4.60
C ARG A 12 -2.54 2.21 -5.52
N PHE A 13 -3.46 1.46 -4.92
CA PHE A 13 -4.43 0.62 -5.64
C PHE A 13 -5.86 0.82 -5.12
N GLN A 14 -6.83 0.66 -6.02
CA GLN A 14 -8.25 0.64 -5.69
C GLN A 14 -8.95 -0.66 -6.13
N SER A 15 -8.28 -1.50 -6.92
CA SER A 15 -8.86 -2.72 -7.47
C SER A 15 -7.90 -3.91 -7.40
N LEU A 16 -8.43 -5.12 -7.59
CA LEU A 16 -7.59 -6.31 -7.77
C LEU A 16 -6.75 -6.21 -9.05
N SER A 17 -7.24 -5.56 -10.11
CA SER A 17 -6.50 -5.38 -11.36
C SER A 17 -5.27 -4.50 -11.15
N ASP A 18 -5.41 -3.44 -10.36
CA ASP A 18 -4.33 -2.53 -9.99
C ASP A 18 -3.24 -3.27 -9.20
N ALA A 19 -3.66 -4.01 -8.17
CA ALA A 19 -2.78 -4.82 -7.33
C ALA A 19 -2.02 -5.87 -8.17
N ASP A 20 -2.73 -6.57 -9.06
CA ASP A 20 -2.15 -7.57 -9.96
C ASP A 20 -1.12 -6.94 -10.92
N THR A 21 -1.43 -5.76 -11.45
CA THR A 21 -0.53 -5.03 -12.37
C THR A 21 0.75 -4.56 -11.68
N ALA A 22 0.63 -4.03 -10.46
CA ALA A 22 1.79 -3.66 -9.64
C ALA A 22 2.63 -4.87 -9.26
N CYS A 23 2.01 -5.99 -8.87
CA CYS A 23 2.73 -7.24 -8.58
C CYS A 23 3.46 -7.78 -9.82
N ALA A 24 2.82 -7.79 -10.99
CA ALA A 24 3.45 -8.25 -12.22
C ALA A 24 4.68 -7.39 -12.58
N ALA A 25 4.58 -6.07 -12.44
CA ALA A 25 5.71 -5.16 -12.65
C ALA A 25 6.85 -5.40 -11.65
N ALA A 26 6.54 -5.63 -10.38
CA ALA A 26 7.53 -5.94 -9.36
C ALA A 26 8.20 -7.30 -9.59
N ALA A 27 7.44 -8.31 -10.03
CA ALA A 27 7.92 -9.63 -10.39
C ALA A 27 8.90 -9.57 -11.57
N ASP A 28 8.55 -8.83 -12.63
CA ASP A 28 9.40 -8.62 -13.81
C ASP A 28 10.77 -8.01 -13.44
N LEU A 29 10.79 -7.16 -12.41
CA LEU A 29 11.99 -6.43 -11.96
C LEU A 29 12.73 -7.13 -10.81
N GLY A 30 12.14 -8.16 -10.20
CA GLY A 30 12.71 -8.84 -9.04
C GLY A 30 12.85 -7.95 -7.79
N VAL A 31 11.95 -6.98 -7.61
CA VAL A 31 12.00 -6.01 -6.50
C VAL A 31 10.85 -6.24 -5.49
N PRO A 32 11.03 -5.90 -4.20
CA PRO A 32 9.93 -5.90 -3.24
C PRO A 32 8.88 -4.84 -3.58
N LEU A 33 7.63 -5.08 -3.18
CA LEU A 33 6.50 -4.19 -3.46
C LEU A 33 5.84 -3.71 -2.17
N LEU A 34 5.70 -2.39 -2.03
CA LEU A 34 4.82 -1.77 -1.04
C LEU A 34 3.53 -1.32 -1.73
N LEU A 35 2.44 -2.01 -1.43
CA LEU A 35 1.14 -1.76 -2.03
C LEU A 35 0.23 -1.11 -0.99
N VAL A 36 -0.33 0.06 -1.29
CA VAL A 36 -1.14 0.84 -0.34
C VAL A 36 -2.52 1.08 -0.93
N SER A 37 -3.59 0.91 -0.17
CA SER A 37 -4.90 1.25 -0.73
C SER A 37 -5.01 2.76 -1.03
N VAL A 38 -6.00 3.14 -1.83
CA VAL A 38 -6.40 4.56 -1.96
C VAL A 38 -6.74 5.18 -0.60
N PRO A 39 -6.63 6.52 -0.46
CA PRO A 39 -6.91 7.21 0.80
C PRO A 39 -8.27 6.83 1.38
N GLY A 40 -8.31 6.47 2.66
CA GLY A 40 -9.56 6.16 3.38
C GLY A 40 -10.27 4.88 2.91
N ALA A 41 -9.59 3.95 2.22
CA ALA A 41 -10.20 2.70 1.77
C ALA A 41 -10.74 1.84 2.93
N ALA A 42 -10.22 2.00 4.15
CA ALA A 42 -10.77 1.34 5.32
C ALA A 42 -12.26 1.69 5.54
N ALA A 43 -12.66 2.95 5.28
CA ALA A 43 -14.03 3.39 5.43
C ALA A 43 -14.91 3.07 4.21
N SER A 44 -14.36 3.15 2.99
CA SER A 44 -15.15 3.00 1.76
C SER A 44 -15.31 1.56 1.29
N ALA A 45 -14.30 0.71 1.49
CA ALA A 45 -14.31 -0.69 1.05
C ALA A 45 -14.23 -1.69 2.21
N GLY A 46 -13.58 -1.30 3.32
CA GLY A 46 -13.46 -2.13 4.52
C GLY A 46 -12.29 -3.12 4.50
N ALA A 47 -11.93 -3.57 5.70
CA ALA A 47 -10.80 -4.49 5.92
C ALA A 47 -10.99 -5.85 5.23
N GLY A 48 -12.23 -6.37 5.17
CA GLY A 48 -12.54 -7.65 4.54
C GLY A 48 -12.25 -7.66 3.04
N TRP A 49 -12.67 -6.61 2.32
CA TRP A 49 -12.36 -6.43 0.91
C TRP A 49 -10.84 -6.31 0.69
N PHE A 50 -10.17 -5.47 1.47
CA PHE A 50 -8.73 -5.25 1.37
C PHE A 50 -7.95 -6.57 1.55
N ARG A 51 -8.31 -7.35 2.58
CA ARG A 51 -7.69 -8.66 2.84
C ARG A 51 -7.89 -9.63 1.69
N ALA A 52 -9.09 -9.65 1.08
CA ALA A 52 -9.36 -10.50 -0.07
C ALA A 52 -8.53 -10.11 -1.31
N VAL A 53 -8.38 -8.81 -1.58
CA VAL A 53 -7.54 -8.32 -2.69
C VAL A 53 -6.07 -8.66 -2.46
N ALA A 54 -5.53 -8.33 -1.29
CA ALA A 54 -4.14 -8.60 -0.94
C ALA A 54 -3.82 -10.10 -1.00
N ALA A 55 -4.68 -10.96 -0.45
CA ALA A 55 -4.48 -12.41 -0.49
C ALA A 55 -4.48 -12.96 -1.93
N ARG A 56 -5.39 -12.47 -2.79
CA ARG A 56 -5.45 -12.90 -4.20
C ARG A 56 -4.24 -12.42 -5.00
N ALA A 57 -3.78 -11.18 -4.78
CA ALA A 57 -2.58 -10.65 -5.42
C ALA A 57 -1.33 -11.45 -5.00
N ALA A 58 -1.17 -11.72 -3.70
CA ALA A 58 -0.07 -12.53 -3.19
C ALA A 58 -0.07 -13.96 -3.78
N ALA A 59 -1.25 -14.59 -3.86
CA ALA A 59 -1.38 -15.94 -4.41
C ALA A 59 -1.04 -16.03 -5.91
N ARG A 60 -1.29 -14.97 -6.68
CA ARG A 60 -0.94 -14.91 -8.11
C ARG A 60 0.53 -14.59 -8.37
N HIS A 61 1.19 -13.93 -7.42
CA HIS A 61 2.58 -13.46 -7.56
C HIS A 61 3.42 -13.89 -6.36
N PRO A 62 3.58 -15.21 -6.11
CA PRO A 62 4.26 -15.72 -4.92
C PRO A 62 5.75 -15.39 -4.84
N SER A 63 6.37 -14.99 -5.96
CA SER A 63 7.77 -14.54 -6.00
C SER A 63 7.99 -13.10 -5.53
N VAL A 64 6.92 -12.31 -5.38
CA VAL A 64 7.01 -10.91 -4.97
C VAL A 64 6.94 -10.80 -3.45
N ALA A 65 7.97 -10.21 -2.84
CA ALA A 65 7.95 -9.82 -1.44
C ALA A 65 7.02 -8.61 -1.25
N MET A 66 5.70 -8.86 -1.21
CA MET A 66 4.66 -7.84 -1.14
C MET A 66 4.31 -7.51 0.31
N THR A 67 4.31 -6.22 0.64
CA THR A 67 3.69 -5.68 1.86
C THR A 67 2.47 -4.86 1.45
N ALA A 68 1.28 -5.25 1.93
CA ALA A 68 0.04 -4.52 1.69
C ALA A 68 -0.35 -3.68 2.92
N VAL A 69 -0.70 -2.41 2.69
CA VAL A 69 -1.09 -1.44 3.74
C VAL A 69 -2.51 -0.92 3.46
N LEU A 70 -3.38 -0.99 4.48
CA LEU A 70 -4.71 -0.39 4.42
C LEU A 70 -4.67 1.05 4.93
N ASP A 71 -5.09 1.98 4.07
CA ASP A 71 -5.19 3.41 4.40
C ASP A 71 -6.50 3.69 5.17
N CYS A 72 -6.33 4.14 6.42
CA CYS A 72 -7.39 4.50 7.36
C CYS A 72 -7.62 6.02 7.44
N ALA A 73 -6.94 6.82 6.60
CA ALA A 73 -6.94 8.27 6.66
C ALA A 73 -6.72 8.78 8.10
N ASP A 74 -7.49 9.78 8.53
CA ASP A 74 -7.49 10.35 9.88
C ASP A 74 -8.55 9.74 10.80
N ARG A 75 -9.09 8.56 10.47
CA ARG A 75 -10.27 7.98 11.13
C ARG A 75 -9.89 6.85 12.11
N PRO A 76 -9.86 7.11 13.43
CA PRO A 76 -9.40 6.13 14.41
C PRO A 76 -10.33 4.92 14.53
N GLY A 77 -11.64 5.09 14.32
CA GLY A 77 -12.59 3.97 14.33
C GLY A 77 -12.30 2.94 13.24
N ASP A 78 -11.92 3.40 12.04
CA ASP A 78 -11.58 2.53 10.93
C ASP A 78 -10.21 1.85 11.15
N ALA A 79 -9.26 2.56 11.77
CA ALA A 79 -7.98 1.97 12.19
C ALA A 79 -8.20 0.84 13.21
N LEU A 80 -8.99 1.06 14.26
CA LEU A 80 -9.34 0.04 15.25
C LEU A 80 -10.09 -1.15 14.62
N GLY A 81 -10.99 -0.89 13.69
CA GLY A 81 -11.69 -1.94 12.93
C GLY A 81 -10.71 -2.79 12.10
N ALA A 82 -9.73 -2.16 11.46
CA ALA A 82 -8.69 -2.86 10.72
C ALA A 82 -7.77 -3.71 11.62
N LEU A 83 -7.34 -3.18 12.77
CA LEU A 83 -6.56 -3.92 13.77
C LEU A 83 -7.36 -5.14 14.26
N SER A 84 -8.63 -4.94 14.60
CA SER A 84 -9.54 -6.00 15.05
C SER A 84 -9.78 -7.08 13.98
N ALA A 85 -9.75 -6.70 12.69
CA ALA A 85 -9.88 -7.62 11.56
C ALA A 85 -8.58 -8.38 11.22
N GLY A 86 -7.49 -8.14 11.95
CA GLY A 86 -6.19 -8.79 11.75
C GLY A 86 -5.45 -8.30 10.51
N ILE A 87 -5.62 -7.04 10.12
CA ILE A 87 -4.83 -6.43 9.04
C ILE A 87 -3.39 -6.24 9.50
N GLY A 88 -2.42 -6.77 8.74
CA GLY A 88 -1.01 -6.79 9.14
C GLY A 88 -0.26 -5.45 9.03
N ALA A 89 -0.79 -4.48 8.26
CA ALA A 89 -0.25 -3.12 8.22
C ALA A 89 -1.33 -2.09 7.86
N ILE A 90 -1.33 -0.96 8.55
CA ILE A 90 -2.27 0.15 8.34
C ILE A 90 -1.53 1.49 8.24
N LEU A 91 -2.13 2.45 7.53
CA LEU A 91 -1.68 3.84 7.43
C LEU A 91 -2.74 4.74 8.08
N PHE A 92 -2.32 5.52 9.08
CA PHE A 92 -3.16 6.49 9.77
C PHE A 92 -2.50 7.86 9.76
N THR A 93 -3.10 8.84 9.09
CA THR A 93 -2.56 10.19 8.88
C THR A 93 -3.24 11.25 9.74
N GLY A 94 -3.94 10.82 10.80
CA GLY A 94 -4.59 11.72 11.75
C GLY A 94 -3.64 12.29 12.80
N ARG A 95 -4.22 12.76 13.91
CA ARG A 95 -3.48 13.41 15.00
C ARG A 95 -2.42 12.48 15.64
N LEU A 96 -1.28 13.04 15.99
CA LEU A 96 -0.14 12.30 16.57
C LEU A 96 -0.49 11.59 17.89
N ASP A 97 -1.22 12.24 18.79
CA ASP A 97 -1.61 11.65 20.08
C ASP A 97 -2.55 10.45 19.94
N VAL A 98 -3.36 10.44 18.87
CA VAL A 98 -4.20 9.30 18.51
C VAL A 98 -3.37 8.20 17.84
N ALA A 99 -2.42 8.58 16.98
CA ALA A 99 -1.51 7.65 16.32
C ALA A 99 -0.64 6.87 17.33
N GLU A 100 -0.14 7.54 18.38
CA GLU A 100 0.62 6.90 19.47
C GLU A 100 -0.20 5.81 20.16
N ARG A 101 -1.46 6.11 20.52
CA ARG A 101 -2.37 5.12 21.13
C ARG A 101 -2.68 3.96 20.19
N LEU A 102 -2.88 4.25 18.90
CA LEU A 102 -3.08 3.22 17.89
C LEU A 102 -1.82 2.37 17.68
N ALA A 103 -0.63 2.95 17.80
CA ALA A 103 0.64 2.24 17.71
C ALA A 103 0.81 1.24 18.87
N ASP A 104 0.45 1.63 20.09
CA ASP A 104 0.47 0.73 21.25
C ASP A 104 -0.44 -0.48 21.04
N ILE A 105 -1.66 -0.26 20.54
CA ILE A 105 -2.61 -1.33 20.21
C ILE A 105 -2.05 -2.17 19.06
N ALA A 106 -1.55 -1.55 17.99
CA ALA A 106 -0.99 -2.27 16.86
C ALA A 106 0.18 -3.18 17.29
N ALA A 107 1.05 -2.72 18.19
CA ALA A 107 2.14 -3.52 18.75
C ALA A 107 1.64 -4.75 19.52
N GLN A 108 0.56 -4.63 20.29
CA GLN A 108 -0.08 -5.76 20.98
C GLN A 108 -0.62 -6.81 19.99
N HIS A 109 -1.04 -6.38 18.80
CA HIS A 109 -1.55 -7.24 17.72
C HIS A 109 -0.48 -7.68 16.71
N GLY A 110 0.78 -7.25 16.86
CA GLY A 110 1.85 -7.51 15.89
C GLY A 110 1.63 -6.82 14.53
N VAL A 111 0.86 -5.74 14.49
CA VAL A 111 0.51 -4.98 13.29
C VAL A 111 1.45 -3.78 13.12
N ARG A 112 1.83 -3.47 11.87
CA ARG A 112 2.61 -2.27 11.56
C ARG A 112 1.68 -1.07 11.36
N LEU A 113 1.89 0.01 12.12
CA LEU A 113 1.25 1.30 11.91
C LEU A 113 2.21 2.28 11.25
N LEU A 114 1.79 2.82 10.11
CA LEU A 114 2.46 3.92 9.41
C LEU A 114 1.68 5.21 9.69
N THR A 115 2.40 6.31 9.93
CA THR A 115 1.78 7.64 10.14
C THR A 115 1.95 8.58 8.96
N ALA A 116 2.81 8.22 8.03
CA ALA A 116 3.04 8.93 6.79
C ALA A 116 3.43 7.95 5.69
N LEU A 117 3.25 8.39 4.45
CA LEU A 117 3.68 7.67 3.25
C LEU A 117 4.58 8.62 2.46
N PRO A 118 5.74 8.17 1.93
CA PRO A 118 6.46 8.94 0.93
C PRO A 118 5.61 9.05 -0.35
N ASP A 119 6.09 9.81 -1.34
CA ASP A 119 5.43 9.91 -2.63
C ASP A 119 5.11 8.51 -3.18
N ALA A 120 3.90 8.38 -3.73
CA ALA A 120 3.35 7.11 -4.18
C ALA A 120 2.75 7.26 -5.57
N LEU A 121 2.97 6.28 -6.44
CA LEU A 121 2.29 6.21 -7.72
C LEU A 121 0.82 5.87 -7.50
N ASP A 122 -0.10 6.71 -7.96
CA ASP A 122 -1.53 6.40 -7.97
C ASP A 122 -1.95 5.83 -9.33
N LEU A 123 -2.49 4.61 -9.34
CA LEU A 123 -2.90 3.94 -10.58
C LEU A 123 -4.25 4.42 -11.11
N ARG A 124 -4.99 5.24 -10.35
CA ARG A 124 -6.27 5.79 -10.81
C ARG A 124 -6.07 6.69 -12.02
N GLY A 125 -6.78 6.37 -13.11
CA GLY A 125 -6.75 7.17 -14.34
C GLY A 125 -5.47 7.02 -15.17
N VAL A 126 -4.53 6.17 -14.75
CA VAL A 126 -3.30 5.90 -15.52
C VAL A 126 -3.64 5.09 -16.78
N ARG A 127 -3.24 5.60 -17.95
CA ARG A 127 -3.53 4.96 -19.25
C ARG A 127 -2.81 3.62 -19.45
N ASP A 128 -1.56 3.54 -19.03
CA ASP A 128 -0.75 2.31 -19.06
C ASP A 128 -0.19 2.01 -17.66
N PRO A 129 -0.98 1.34 -16.81
CA PRO A 129 -0.59 1.05 -15.43
C PRO A 129 0.66 0.18 -15.34
N ARG A 130 0.88 -0.74 -16.30
CA ARG A 130 2.04 -1.65 -16.27
C ARG A 130 3.33 -0.90 -16.53
N ARG A 131 3.35 -0.02 -17.54
CA ARG A 131 4.51 0.83 -17.81
C ARG A 131 4.78 1.78 -16.63
N ALA A 132 3.74 2.45 -16.12
CA ALA A 132 3.87 3.36 -14.99
C ALA A 132 4.46 2.66 -13.74
N CYS A 133 3.95 1.46 -13.40
CA CYS A 133 4.52 0.66 -12.30
C CYS A 133 6.00 0.34 -12.53
N ARG A 134 6.38 -0.08 -13.74
CA ARG A 134 7.78 -0.43 -14.05
C ARG A 134 8.71 0.77 -13.97
N ASP A 135 8.30 1.91 -14.54
CA ASP A 135 9.10 3.14 -14.52
C ASP A 135 9.30 3.62 -13.07
N TRP A 136 8.20 3.68 -12.32
CA TRP A 136 8.20 4.01 -10.91
C TRP A 136 9.11 3.09 -10.10
N LEU A 137 8.94 1.77 -10.18
CA LEU A 137 9.75 0.82 -9.41
C LEU A 137 11.24 0.84 -9.79
N ASN A 138 11.59 1.24 -11.02
CA ASN A 138 12.99 1.36 -11.48
C ASN A 138 13.68 2.67 -11.08
N GLY A 139 13.04 3.54 -10.30
CA GLY A 139 13.64 4.84 -9.98
C GLY A 139 13.51 5.85 -11.13
N GLN A 140 12.81 5.51 -12.22
CA GLN A 140 12.53 6.48 -13.28
C GLN A 140 11.34 7.30 -12.81
N ASP A 141 11.61 8.54 -12.40
CA ASP A 141 10.53 9.49 -12.15
C ASP A 141 9.81 9.70 -13.46
N GLY A 142 8.68 9.02 -13.62
CA GLY A 142 7.71 9.33 -14.65
C GLY A 142 7.20 10.72 -14.36
N GLY A 143 7.91 11.74 -14.85
CA GLY A 143 7.55 13.13 -14.74
C GLY A 143 6.10 13.29 -15.17
N HIS A 144 5.21 13.42 -14.19
CA HIS A 144 3.85 13.83 -14.48
C HIS A 144 3.87 15.34 -14.52
N VAL A 145 3.92 15.86 -15.76
CA VAL A 145 3.58 17.23 -16.09
C VAL A 145 2.15 17.47 -15.60
N THR A 146 2.02 18.30 -14.57
CA THR A 146 0.77 19.00 -14.28
C THR A 146 0.72 20.23 -15.18
N GLU A 147 -0.21 20.25 -16.14
CA GLU A 147 -0.83 21.50 -16.61
C GLU A 147 -2.09 21.77 -15.78
#